data_AF-A0A8T7CZ25-F1
#
_entry.id   AF-A0A8T7CZ25-F1
#
_cell.length_a   1.000
_cell.length_b   1.000
_cell.length_c   1.000
_cell.angle_alpha   90.00
_cell.angle_beta   90.00
_cell.angle_gamma   90.00
#
_symmetry.space_group_name_H-M   'P 1'
#
loop_
_entity.id
_entity.type
_entity.pdbx_description
1 polymer ?
#
loop_
_entity_poly.entity_id
_entity_poly.type
_entity_poly.pdbx_seq_one_letter_code
_entity_poly.pdbx_strand_id
1 'polypeptide(L)'
;MSRSSIVLVVALLLSGCYPYISPEASKEFNARAVPFSVSVYPVNVIKPPGTIHPSIRLAEKVVTFLETEELAKPVLVKERVRYDFVFSSNQTKIVASSAKAFAAQVREAGIGTDYALLVEIMLLPNGEPGGVHYYLSDAEGEIADGSFTNDHWDEFKAVQPKTAEDGYEIAIRMLRRTWEE
;
A
#
# COMPACT_ATOMS: atom_id res chain seq x y z
N MET A 1 -30.20 39.09 7.48
CA MET A 1 -29.99 38.05 6.45
C MET A 1 -28.49 37.83 6.31
N SER A 2 -27.95 36.88 7.08
CA SER A 2 -26.52 36.54 7.03
C SER A 2 -26.29 35.57 5.87
N ARG A 3 -25.44 35.95 4.91
CA ARG A 3 -25.05 35.08 3.80
C ARG A 3 -23.96 34.12 4.30
N SER A 4 -24.31 32.85 4.33
CA SER A 4 -23.41 31.73 4.60
C SER A 4 -22.28 31.69 3.57
N SER A 5 -21.05 31.85 4.03
CA SER A 5 -19.85 31.57 3.23
C SER A 5 -19.69 30.06 3.11
N ILE A 6 -19.85 29.53 1.90
CA ILE A 6 -19.46 28.16 1.55
C ILE A 6 -17.93 28.13 1.54
N VAL A 7 -17.33 27.44 2.50
CA VAL A 7 -15.90 27.13 2.50
C VAL A 7 -15.70 25.95 1.55
N LEU A 8 -15.20 26.22 0.35
CA LEU A 8 -14.72 25.21 -0.57
C LEU A 8 -13.35 24.73 -0.06
N VAL A 9 -13.32 23.58 0.62
CA VAL A 9 -12.05 22.92 0.98
C VAL A 9 -11.52 22.27 -0.28
N VAL A 10 -10.53 22.91 -0.91
CA VAL A 10 -9.75 22.31 -1.99
C VAL A 10 -8.78 21.33 -1.33
N ALA A 11 -9.11 20.04 -1.36
CA ALA A 11 -8.16 18.98 -1.07
C ALA A 11 -7.02 19.06 -2.10
N LEU A 12 -5.87 19.55 -1.65
CA LEU A 12 -4.64 19.58 -2.40
C LEU A 12 -4.22 18.14 -2.68
N LEU A 13 -4.37 17.72 -3.94
CA LEU A 13 -3.90 16.44 -4.48
C LEU A 13 -2.41 16.26 -4.14
N LEU A 14 -2.12 15.34 -3.21
CA LEU A 14 -0.77 14.91 -2.82
C LEU A 14 -0.09 14.01 -3.86
N SER A 15 -0.52 14.05 -5.13
CA SER A 15 0.07 13.27 -6.22
C SER A 15 1.49 13.71 -6.61
N GLY A 16 2.04 14.75 -5.97
CA GLY A 16 3.38 15.27 -6.24
C GLY A 16 4.55 14.55 -5.57
N CYS A 17 4.34 13.55 -4.69
CA CYS A 17 5.43 12.98 -3.89
C CYS A 17 6.00 11.65 -4.39
N TYR A 18 5.32 10.94 -5.30
CA TYR A 18 5.74 9.60 -5.73
C TYR A 18 5.71 9.47 -7.26
N PRO A 19 6.86 9.41 -7.95
CA PRO A 19 6.93 9.41 -9.41
C PRO A 19 6.37 8.13 -10.06
N TYR A 20 6.00 7.12 -9.26
CA TYR A 20 5.44 5.85 -9.73
C TYR A 20 3.90 5.81 -9.68
N ILE A 21 3.23 6.83 -9.12
CA ILE A 21 1.77 6.91 -9.09
C ILE A 21 1.27 7.53 -10.39
N SER A 22 0.32 6.88 -11.05
CA SER A 22 -0.36 7.39 -12.25
C SER A 22 -1.34 8.50 -11.84
N PRO A 23 -1.20 9.74 -12.36
CA PRO A 23 -2.11 10.83 -12.03
C PRO A 23 -3.57 10.53 -12.37
N GLU A 24 -3.81 9.87 -13.51
CA GLU A 24 -5.13 9.48 -13.98
C GLU A 24 -5.74 8.41 -13.07
N ALA A 25 -5.02 7.31 -12.82
CA ALA A 25 -5.51 6.23 -11.96
C ALA A 25 -5.73 6.71 -10.52
N SER A 26 -4.85 7.58 -10.02
CA SER A 26 -5.02 8.21 -8.70
C SER A 26 -6.24 9.10 -8.63
N LYS A 27 -6.51 9.90 -9.67
CA LYS A 27 -7.72 10.71 -9.74
C LYS A 27 -8.98 9.83 -9.75
N GLU A 28 -8.97 8.73 -10.49
CA GLU A 28 -10.09 7.79 -10.54
C GLU A 28 -10.31 7.09 -9.20
N PHE A 29 -9.23 6.63 -8.55
CA PHE A 29 -9.31 6.08 -7.20
C PHE A 29 -9.90 7.09 -6.21
N ASN A 30 -9.46 8.34 -6.21
CA ASN A 30 -10.02 9.37 -5.33
C ASN A 30 -11.50 9.72 -5.65
N ALA A 31 -11.97 9.46 -6.87
CA ALA A 31 -13.35 9.69 -7.29
C ALA A 31 -14.24 8.44 -7.21
N ARG A 32 -13.71 7.31 -6.74
CA ARG A 32 -14.39 6.00 -6.74
C ARG A 32 -15.69 6.01 -5.94
N ALA A 33 -16.63 5.16 -6.35
CA ALA A 33 -17.78 4.83 -5.52
C ALA A 33 -17.39 3.78 -4.46
N VAL A 34 -17.81 3.99 -3.21
CA VAL A 34 -17.63 3.01 -2.13
C VAL A 34 -18.87 2.09 -2.01
N PRO A 35 -18.69 0.79 -1.71
CA PRO A 35 -17.42 0.07 -1.54
C PRO A 35 -16.92 -0.54 -2.87
N PHE A 36 -15.63 -0.38 -3.14
CA PHE A 36 -14.89 -0.99 -4.26
C PHE A 36 -14.29 -2.35 -3.85
N SER A 37 -13.94 -3.18 -4.82
CA SER A 37 -13.32 -4.50 -4.61
C SER A 37 -11.80 -4.44 -4.75
N VAL A 38 -11.08 -5.22 -3.94
CA VAL A 38 -9.61 -5.23 -3.95
C VAL A 38 -9.03 -6.63 -3.80
N SER A 39 -8.16 -7.03 -4.73
CA SER A 39 -7.37 -8.25 -4.63
C SER A 39 -6.18 -8.03 -3.69
N VAL A 40 -6.16 -8.68 -2.53
CA VAL A 40 -5.08 -8.54 -1.53
C VAL A 40 -4.06 -9.65 -1.74
N TYR A 41 -2.86 -9.28 -2.16
CA TYR A 41 -1.75 -10.21 -2.36
C TYR A 41 -1.06 -10.59 -1.04
N PRO A 42 -0.32 -11.71 -0.99
CA PRO A 42 0.51 -12.06 0.16
C PRO A 42 1.43 -10.89 0.54
N VAL A 43 1.49 -10.56 1.83
CA VAL A 43 2.37 -9.48 2.32
C VAL A 43 3.82 -9.91 2.14
N ASN A 44 4.62 -9.08 1.48
CA ASN A 44 6.04 -9.36 1.28
C ASN A 44 6.83 -8.96 2.52
N VAL A 45 7.34 -9.95 3.29
CA VAL A 45 8.33 -9.70 4.34
C VAL A 45 9.72 -9.79 3.73
N ILE A 46 10.37 -8.65 3.54
CA ILE A 46 11.64 -8.54 2.83
C ILE A 46 12.77 -8.56 3.85
N LYS A 47 13.61 -9.60 3.80
CA LYS A 47 14.77 -9.75 4.68
C LYS A 47 16.06 -9.37 3.94
N PRO A 48 17.06 -8.76 4.60
CA PRO A 48 18.37 -8.55 3.99
C PRO A 48 18.94 -9.89 3.48
N PRO A 49 19.53 -9.93 2.27
CA PRO A 49 19.91 -8.81 1.39
C PRO A 49 18.83 -8.37 0.37
N GLY A 50 17.55 -8.75 0.56
CA GLY A 50 16.46 -8.51 -0.37
C GLY A 50 15.59 -9.75 -0.63
N THR A 51 15.71 -10.79 0.21
CA THR A 51 14.92 -12.01 0.05
C THR A 51 13.47 -11.75 0.46
N ILE A 52 12.56 -11.96 -0.48
CA ILE A 52 11.12 -11.83 -0.25
C ILE A 52 10.58 -13.11 0.38
N HIS A 53 9.91 -12.98 1.53
CA HIS A 53 9.15 -14.03 2.20
C HIS A 53 7.65 -13.66 2.16
N PRO A 54 6.89 -14.14 1.16
CA PRO A 54 5.46 -13.87 1.08
C PRO A 54 4.72 -14.48 2.27
N SER A 55 3.84 -13.71 2.91
CA SER A 55 3.08 -14.11 4.09
C SER A 55 1.59 -14.02 3.82
N ILE A 56 0.98 -15.17 3.53
CA ILE A 56 -0.49 -15.30 3.42
C ILE A 56 -1.16 -14.96 4.75
N ARG A 57 -0.58 -15.38 5.88
CA ARG A 57 -1.09 -15.08 7.22
C ARG A 57 -1.25 -13.58 7.48
N LEU A 58 -0.28 -12.77 7.05
CA LEU A 58 -0.39 -11.31 7.21
C LEU A 58 -1.38 -10.72 6.21
N ALA A 59 -1.50 -11.27 5.01
CA ALA A 59 -2.52 -10.84 4.04
C ALA A 59 -3.94 -11.15 4.53
N GLU A 60 -4.16 -12.30 5.16
CA GLU A 60 -5.44 -12.62 5.82
C GLU A 60 -5.81 -11.57 6.86
N LYS A 61 -4.85 -11.09 7.65
CA LYS A 61 -5.09 -9.99 8.59
C LYS A 61 -5.45 -8.68 7.89
N VAL A 62 -4.79 -8.35 6.77
CA VAL A 62 -5.14 -7.16 5.95
C VAL A 62 -6.56 -7.30 5.39
N VAL A 63 -6.93 -8.47 4.88
CA VAL A 63 -8.30 -8.77 4.41
C VAL A 63 -9.30 -8.55 5.54
N THR A 64 -9.08 -9.17 6.71
CA THR A 64 -9.98 -9.00 7.88
C THR A 64 -10.08 -7.53 8.30
N PHE A 65 -8.98 -6.79 8.30
CA PHE A 65 -8.98 -5.37 8.62
C PHE A 65 -9.83 -4.56 7.62
N LEU A 66 -9.61 -4.73 6.32
CA LEU A 66 -10.34 -4.01 5.28
C LEU A 66 -11.84 -4.32 5.30
N GLU A 67 -12.23 -5.57 5.59
CA GLU A 67 -13.64 -5.96 5.78
C GLU A 67 -14.24 -5.35 7.04
N THR A 68 -13.53 -5.43 8.17
CA THR A 68 -14.04 -4.99 9.48
C THR A 68 -14.25 -3.48 9.52
N GLU A 69 -13.38 -2.72 8.86
CA GLU A 69 -13.44 -1.25 8.80
C GLU A 69 -14.24 -0.75 7.59
N GLU A 70 -14.86 -1.66 6.82
CA GLU A 70 -15.66 -1.36 5.62
C GLU A 70 -14.92 -0.52 4.56
N LEU A 71 -13.58 -0.58 4.52
CA LEU A 71 -12.75 0.23 3.62
C LEU A 71 -12.78 -0.29 2.18
N ALA A 72 -13.02 -1.58 1.98
CA ALA A 72 -13.12 -2.23 0.67
C ALA A 72 -13.87 -3.58 0.77
N LYS A 73 -14.10 -4.23 -0.38
CA LYS A 73 -14.49 -5.63 -0.51
C LYS A 73 -13.27 -6.47 -0.91
N PRO A 74 -12.44 -6.90 0.05
CA PRO A 74 -11.20 -7.59 -0.26
C PRO A 74 -11.42 -9.04 -0.72
N VAL A 75 -10.54 -9.52 -1.59
CA VAL A 75 -10.42 -10.91 -2.02
C VAL A 75 -8.98 -11.33 -1.82
N LEU A 76 -8.74 -12.38 -1.01
CA LEU A 76 -7.39 -12.90 -0.79
C LEU A 76 -6.86 -13.60 -2.05
N VAL A 77 -5.70 -13.16 -2.52
CA VAL A 77 -4.92 -13.81 -3.58
C VAL A 77 -3.85 -14.70 -2.94
N LYS A 78 -3.66 -15.91 -3.47
CA LYS A 78 -2.65 -16.86 -2.95
C LYS A 78 -1.36 -16.84 -3.77
N GLU A 79 -1.45 -16.37 -5.00
CA GLU A 79 -0.34 -16.14 -5.91
C GLU A 79 0.60 -15.07 -5.32
N ARG A 80 1.90 -15.36 -5.33
CA ARG A 80 2.92 -14.41 -4.87
C ARG A 80 3.34 -13.49 -6.01
N VAL A 81 3.58 -12.22 -5.70
CA VAL A 81 4.26 -11.28 -6.61
C VAL A 81 5.73 -11.70 -6.72
N ARG A 82 6.22 -11.93 -7.94
CA ARG A 82 7.59 -12.40 -8.17
C ARG A 82 8.42 -11.29 -8.79
N TYR A 83 9.42 -10.83 -8.06
CA TYR A 83 10.41 -9.91 -8.59
C TYR A 83 11.71 -9.99 -7.78
N ASP A 84 12.80 -9.57 -8.41
CA ASP A 84 14.08 -9.44 -7.73
C ASP A 84 14.10 -8.10 -6.99
N PHE A 85 14.06 -8.16 -5.66
CA PHE A 85 14.13 -6.96 -4.85
C PHE A 85 15.50 -6.30 -4.99
N VAL A 86 15.51 -5.03 -5.40
CA VAL A 86 16.74 -4.25 -5.56
C VAL A 86 16.92 -3.35 -4.35
N PHE A 87 17.81 -3.73 -3.45
CA PHE A 87 18.20 -2.86 -2.35
C PHE A 87 18.95 -1.64 -2.88
N SER A 88 18.63 -0.46 -2.37
CA SER A 88 19.25 0.82 -2.75
C SER A 88 19.30 1.74 -1.55
N SER A 89 20.35 2.55 -1.43
CA SER A 89 20.43 3.61 -0.40
C SER A 89 19.38 4.72 -0.62
N ASN A 90 18.79 4.78 -1.81
CA ASN A 90 17.67 5.64 -2.13
C ASN A 90 16.35 4.86 -2.03
N GLN A 91 15.57 5.16 -0.99
CA GLN A 91 14.27 4.53 -0.72
C GLN A 91 13.26 4.78 -1.84
N THR A 92 13.24 5.96 -2.46
CA THR A 92 12.37 6.25 -3.60
C THR A 92 12.63 5.29 -4.77
N LYS A 93 13.88 4.89 -5.01
CA LYS A 93 14.21 3.89 -6.04
C LYS A 93 13.72 2.49 -5.68
N ILE A 94 13.82 2.10 -4.39
CA ILE A 94 13.28 0.83 -3.90
C ILE A 94 11.77 0.81 -4.17
N VAL A 95 11.06 1.83 -3.68
CA VAL A 95 9.60 1.90 -3.75
C VAL A 95 9.11 1.91 -5.20
N ALA A 96 9.74 2.68 -6.09
CA ALA A 96 9.38 2.71 -7.49
C ALA A 96 9.64 1.37 -8.21
N SER A 97 10.70 0.65 -7.84
CA SER A 97 11.01 -0.67 -8.41
C SER A 97 9.97 -1.72 -8.00
N SER A 98 9.63 -1.79 -6.72
CA SER A 98 8.58 -2.69 -6.21
C SER A 98 7.22 -2.36 -6.84
N ALA A 99 6.85 -1.07 -6.88
CA ALA A 99 5.60 -0.61 -7.49
C ALA A 99 5.49 -1.04 -8.96
N LYS A 100 6.55 -0.82 -9.74
CA LYS A 100 6.59 -1.23 -11.16
C LYS A 100 6.47 -2.74 -11.34
N ALA A 101 7.14 -3.52 -10.50
CA ALA A 101 7.07 -4.97 -10.57
C ALA A 101 5.67 -5.48 -10.22
N PHE A 102 5.03 -4.88 -9.23
CA PHE A 102 3.65 -5.20 -8.84
C PHE A 102 2.65 -4.84 -9.93
N ALA A 103 2.73 -3.62 -10.48
CA ALA A 103 1.94 -3.17 -11.62
C ALA A 103 2.00 -4.15 -12.80
N ALA A 104 3.21 -4.59 -13.17
CA ALA A 104 3.41 -5.56 -14.23
C ALA A 104 2.74 -6.91 -13.92
N GLN A 105 2.85 -7.39 -12.68
CA GLN A 105 2.20 -8.63 -12.23
C GLN A 105 0.67 -8.53 -12.31
N VAL A 106 0.09 -7.38 -11.92
CA VAL A 106 -1.36 -7.16 -11.96
C VAL A 106 -1.87 -7.17 -13.40
N ARG A 107 -1.18 -6.44 -14.29
CA ARG A 107 -1.47 -6.41 -15.73
C ARG A 107 -1.41 -7.80 -16.36
N GLU A 108 -0.40 -8.59 -16.03
CA GLU A 108 -0.23 -9.94 -16.57
C GLU A 108 -1.29 -10.92 -16.02
N ALA A 109 -1.63 -10.81 -14.73
CA ALA A 109 -2.58 -11.70 -14.09
C ALA A 109 -4.03 -11.44 -14.55
N GLY A 110 -4.38 -10.19 -14.87
CA GLY A 110 -5.75 -9.80 -15.22
C GLY A 110 -6.71 -10.00 -14.05
N ILE A 111 -6.64 -9.12 -13.05
CA ILE A 111 -7.46 -9.24 -11.84
C ILE A 111 -8.96 -9.02 -12.16
N GLY A 112 -9.83 -9.70 -11.40
CA GLY A 112 -11.29 -9.54 -11.50
C GLY A 112 -11.89 -8.51 -10.54
N THR A 113 -11.06 -7.82 -9.77
CA THR A 113 -11.45 -6.76 -8.81
C THR A 113 -11.07 -5.39 -9.35
N ASP A 114 -11.65 -4.33 -8.77
CA ASP A 114 -11.39 -2.94 -9.21
C ASP A 114 -9.91 -2.56 -9.02
N TYR A 115 -9.31 -3.03 -7.91
CA TYR A 115 -7.90 -2.78 -7.58
C TYR A 115 -7.18 -4.03 -7.07
N ALA A 116 -5.86 -3.96 -6.99
CA ALA A 116 -4.99 -4.94 -6.33
C ALA A 116 -4.07 -4.24 -5.33
N LEU A 117 -3.94 -4.82 -4.14
CA LEU A 117 -3.13 -4.32 -3.04
C LEU A 117 -1.95 -5.25 -2.75
N LEU A 118 -0.76 -4.67 -2.66
CA LEU A 118 0.44 -5.31 -2.11
C LEU A 118 0.95 -4.49 -0.93
N VAL A 119 1.25 -5.17 0.17
CA VAL A 119 1.95 -4.59 1.34
C VAL A 119 3.33 -5.20 1.44
N GLU A 120 4.33 -4.39 1.76
CA GLU A 120 5.71 -4.81 1.96
C GLU A 120 6.23 -4.35 3.32
N ILE A 121 6.91 -5.25 4.02
CA ILE A 121 7.54 -4.99 5.31
C ILE A 121 9.02 -5.29 5.15
N MET A 122 9.84 -4.25 5.14
CA MET A 122 11.29 -4.35 5.04
C MET A 122 11.91 -4.53 6.42
N LEU A 123 12.63 -5.63 6.64
CA LEU A 123 13.36 -5.87 7.87
C LEU A 123 14.80 -5.35 7.77
N LEU A 124 15.30 -4.79 8.85
CA LEU A 124 16.71 -4.50 9.08
C LEU A 124 17.47 -5.79 9.41
N PRO A 125 18.83 -5.78 9.39
CA PRO A 125 19.64 -6.95 9.73
C PRO A 125 19.39 -7.50 11.14
N ASN A 126 18.91 -6.67 12.07
CA ASN A 126 18.54 -7.07 13.43
C ASN A 126 17.15 -7.75 13.50
N GLY A 127 16.42 -7.84 12.38
CA GLY A 127 15.09 -8.45 12.29
C GLY A 127 13.91 -7.50 12.55
N GLU A 128 14.17 -6.25 12.95
CA GLU A 128 13.12 -5.25 13.20
C GLU A 128 12.67 -4.59 11.87
N PRO A 129 11.40 -4.18 11.73
CA PRO A 129 10.97 -3.39 10.57
C PRO A 129 11.71 -2.05 10.46
N GLY A 130 12.30 -1.79 9.29
CA GLY A 130 12.94 -0.52 8.94
C GLY A 130 12.17 0.28 7.89
N GLY A 131 11.11 -0.29 7.31
CA GLY A 131 10.23 0.38 6.36
C GLY A 131 8.97 -0.44 6.08
N VAL A 132 7.84 0.24 5.86
CA VAL A 132 6.56 -0.38 5.47
C VAL A 132 5.98 0.36 4.29
N HIS A 133 5.62 -0.40 3.24
CA HIS A 133 5.08 0.14 2.00
C HIS A 133 3.74 -0.50 1.70
N TYR A 134 2.90 0.22 0.95
CA TYR A 134 1.86 -0.43 0.16
C TYR A 134 1.76 0.17 -1.23
N TYR A 135 1.19 -0.62 -2.14
CA TYR A 135 0.92 -0.26 -3.52
C TYR A 135 -0.50 -0.70 -3.87
N LEU A 136 -1.27 0.21 -4.44
CA LEU A 136 -2.59 -0.07 -4.99
C LEU A 136 -2.53 0.13 -6.51
N SER A 137 -2.72 -0.96 -7.24
CA SER A 137 -2.82 -0.94 -8.70
C SER A 137 -4.28 -1.03 -9.11
N ASP A 138 -4.68 -0.34 -10.17
CA ASP A 138 -5.92 -0.67 -10.88
C ASP A 138 -5.78 -1.98 -11.68
N ALA A 139 -6.86 -2.41 -12.32
CA ALA A 139 -6.91 -3.63 -13.11
C ALA A 139 -6.01 -3.59 -14.37
N GLU A 140 -5.65 -2.40 -14.87
CA GLU A 140 -4.77 -2.23 -16.03
C GLU A 140 -3.28 -2.21 -15.64
N GLY A 141 -2.98 -2.35 -14.34
CA GLY A 141 -1.62 -2.32 -13.83
C GLY A 141 -1.05 -0.92 -13.65
N GLU A 142 -1.88 0.12 -13.57
CA GLU A 142 -1.43 1.47 -13.23
C GLU A 142 -1.55 1.68 -11.71
N ILE A 143 -0.49 2.24 -11.09
CA ILE A 143 -0.49 2.47 -9.64
C ILE A 143 -1.37 3.69 -9.32
N ALA A 144 -2.51 3.44 -8.70
CA ALA A 144 -3.49 4.44 -8.33
C ALA A 144 -3.19 5.10 -6.97
N ASP A 145 -2.62 4.33 -6.04
CA ASP A 145 -2.23 4.83 -4.72
C ASP A 145 -1.02 4.06 -4.18
N GLY A 146 -0.33 4.65 -3.21
CA GLY A 146 0.79 4.00 -2.55
C GLY A 146 1.44 4.91 -1.52
N SER A 147 2.00 4.31 -0.48
CA SER A 147 2.67 5.06 0.57
C SER A 147 3.86 4.29 1.13
N PHE A 148 4.76 5.04 1.75
CA PHE A 148 5.99 4.58 2.37
C PHE A 148 6.14 5.23 3.74
N THR A 149 6.50 4.45 4.75
CA THR A 149 6.83 4.96 6.08
C THR A 149 8.05 4.24 6.67
N ASN A 150 8.77 4.95 7.53
CA ASN A 150 9.87 4.42 8.35
C ASN A 150 9.92 5.13 9.73
N ASP A 151 11.01 4.96 10.48
CA ASP A 151 11.25 5.52 11.82
C ASP A 151 11.08 7.05 11.96
N HIS A 152 11.07 7.81 10.87
CA HIS A 152 10.78 9.24 10.89
C HIS A 152 9.29 9.58 11.01
N TRP A 153 8.39 8.63 10.71
CA TRP A 153 6.95 8.82 10.68
C TRP A 153 6.27 8.46 12.01
N ASP A 154 5.11 9.07 12.28
CA ASP A 154 4.45 8.98 13.59
C ASP A 154 3.88 7.59 13.86
N GLU A 155 3.42 6.88 12.83
CA GLU A 155 3.00 5.49 12.88
C GLU A 155 4.13 4.56 13.39
N PHE A 156 5.36 4.77 12.96
CA PHE A 156 6.53 4.02 13.45
C PHE A 156 6.86 4.37 14.90
N LYS A 157 6.84 5.66 15.25
CA LYS A 157 7.11 6.12 16.63
C LYS A 157 6.05 5.60 17.61
N ALA A 158 4.80 5.50 17.17
CA ALA A 158 3.69 4.99 17.96
C ALA A 158 3.79 3.48 18.18
N VAL A 159 4.13 2.72 17.13
CA VAL A 159 4.18 1.25 17.18
C VAL A 159 5.49 0.73 17.80
N GLN A 160 6.62 1.41 17.57
CA GLN A 160 7.96 0.96 17.97
C GLN A 160 8.24 -0.49 17.53
N PRO A 161 8.19 -0.77 16.22
CA PRO A 161 8.05 -2.13 15.72
C PRO A 161 9.26 -3.01 16.03
N LYS A 162 9.01 -4.26 16.43
CA LYS A 162 10.02 -5.29 16.73
C LYS A 162 9.90 -6.53 15.85
N THR A 163 8.74 -6.74 15.26
CA THR A 163 8.39 -7.94 14.49
C THR A 163 7.69 -7.58 13.18
N ALA A 164 7.58 -8.54 12.27
CA ALA A 164 6.79 -8.33 11.05
C ALA A 164 5.30 -8.07 11.37
N GLU A 165 4.78 -8.63 12.46
CA GLU A 165 3.44 -8.33 12.97
C GLU A 165 3.26 -6.85 13.32
N ASP A 166 4.29 -6.22 13.90
CA ASP A 166 4.27 -4.78 14.17
C ASP A 166 4.36 -3.97 12.87
N GLY A 167 5.08 -4.48 11.86
CA GLY A 167 5.07 -3.92 10.51
C GLY A 167 3.68 -3.95 9.87
N TYR A 168 2.90 -5.01 10.11
CA TYR A 168 1.49 -5.08 9.72
C TYR A 168 0.63 -4.01 10.45
N GLU A 169 0.85 -3.80 11.75
CA GLU A 169 0.14 -2.77 12.52
C GLU A 169 0.39 -1.36 11.94
N ILE A 170 1.61 -1.10 11.48
CA ILE A 170 1.94 0.14 10.76
C ILE A 170 1.19 0.21 9.43
N ALA A 171 1.16 -0.88 8.65
CA ALA A 171 0.49 -0.90 7.35
C ALA A 171 -1.01 -0.56 7.46
N ILE A 172 -1.73 -1.13 8.43
CA ILE A 172 -3.16 -0.84 8.60
C ILE A 172 -3.42 0.61 9.06
N ARG A 173 -2.49 1.21 9.82
CA ARG A 173 -2.57 2.64 10.18
C ARG A 173 -2.40 3.53 8.96
N MET A 174 -1.48 3.16 8.05
CA MET A 174 -1.32 3.86 6.78
C MET A 174 -2.59 3.77 5.94
N LEU A 175 -3.14 2.56 5.78
CA LEU A 175 -4.36 2.33 5.00
C LEU A 175 -5.56 3.07 5.58
N ARG A 176 -5.76 3.01 6.91
CA ARG A 176 -6.84 3.74 7.58
C ARG A 176 -6.76 5.24 7.29
N ARG A 177 -5.59 5.84 7.53
CA ARG A 177 -5.38 7.28 7.30
C ARG A 177 -5.68 7.66 5.85
N THR A 178 -5.23 6.86 4.88
CA THR A 178 -5.30 7.27 3.48
C THR A 178 -6.63 6.93 2.80
N TRP A 179 -7.37 5.91 3.27
CA TRP A 179 -8.58 5.44 2.59
C TRP A 179 -9.89 5.88 3.27
N GLU A 180 -9.84 6.41 4.49
CA GLU A 180 -10.99 7.07 5.15
C GLU A 180 -11.16 8.55 4.75
N GLU A 181 -10.14 9.17 4.13
CA GLU A 181 -10.16 10.55 3.61
C GLU A 181 -10.95 10.68 2.29
#